data_AF-A0A7W9GIY8-F1
#
_entry.id   AF-A0A7W9GIY8-F1
#
_cell.length_a   1.000
_cell.length_b   1.000
_cell.length_c   1.000
_cell.angle_alpha   90.00
_cell.angle_beta   90.00
_cell.angle_gamma   90.00
#
_symmetry.space_group_name_H-M   'P 1'
#
loop_
_entity.id
_entity.type
_entity.pdbx_description
1 polymer ?
#
loop_
_entity_poly.entity_id
_entity_poly.type
_entity_poly.pdbx_seq_one_letter_code
_entity_poly.pdbx_strand_id
1 'polypeptide(L)' 'MLDRPPIGTWVRGRLALLGDAAHPMLQHLAQGACQAIEDAHELAEQSAAGDWGRALAA' A
#
# COMPACT_ATOMS: atom_id res chain seq x y z
N MET A 1 11.16 15.38 0.46
CA MET A 1 10.41 14.29 -0.19
C MET A 1 9.92 14.82 -1.53
N LEU A 2 10.15 14.09 -2.63
CA LEU A 2 9.90 14.56 -4.00
C LEU A 2 8.53 14.04 -4.46
N ASP A 3 7.78 14.86 -5.19
CA ASP A 3 6.53 14.43 -5.83
C ASP A 3 6.80 13.40 -6.93
N ARG A 4 5.94 12.38 -7.02
CA ARG A 4 6.03 11.28 -7.99
C ARG A 4 4.62 10.92 -8.47
N PRO A 5 4.40 10.73 -9.79
CA PRO A 5 3.13 10.22 -10.27
C PRO A 5 2.80 8.84 -9.66
N PRO A 6 1.52 8.51 -9.45
CA PRO A 6 1.12 7.18 -9.01
C PRO A 6 1.67 6.08 -9.95
N ILE A 7 2.10 4.97 -9.37
CA ILE A 7 2.54 3.79 -10.12
C ILE A 7 1.31 2.96 -10.56
N GLY A 8 1.38 2.34 -11.74
CA GLY A 8 0.22 1.67 -12.36
C GLY A 8 -0.26 0.39 -11.67
N THR A 9 0.58 -0.24 -10.86
CA THR A 9 0.20 -1.34 -9.97
C THR A 9 1.14 -1.38 -8.77
N TRP A 10 0.62 -1.80 -7.62
CA TRP A 10 1.39 -1.94 -6.38
C TRP A 10 1.79 -3.39 -6.12
N VAL A 11 1.28 -4.33 -6.93
CA VAL A 11 1.43 -5.77 -6.71
C VAL A 11 2.11 -6.45 -7.89
N ARG A 12 3.00 -7.38 -7.57
CA ARG A 12 3.58 -8.31 -8.54
C ARG A 12 3.72 -9.70 -7.92
N GLY A 13 2.83 -10.61 -8.31
CA GLY A 13 2.80 -11.97 -7.77
C GLY A 13 2.50 -11.96 -6.27
N ARG A 14 3.49 -12.31 -5.45
CA ARG A 14 3.36 -12.34 -3.97
C ARG A 14 4.00 -11.11 -3.29
N LEU A 15 4.36 -10.08 -4.04
CA LEU A 15 4.92 -8.84 -3.53
C LEU A 15 3.91 -7.70 -3.65
N ALA A 16 3.76 -6.91 -2.59
CA ALA A 16 3.03 -5.65 -2.59
C ALA A 16 3.92 -4.51 -2.07
N LEU A 17 3.76 -3.32 -2.64
CA LEU A 17 4.30 -2.06 -2.11
C LEU A 17 3.22 -1.38 -1.26
N LEU A 18 3.63 -0.82 -0.12
CA LEU A 18 2.78 -0.10 0.83
C LEU A 18 3.53 1.16 1.30
N GLY A 19 2.82 2.12 1.89
CA GLY A 19 3.40 3.36 2.41
C GLY A 19 4.18 4.14 1.34
N ASP A 20 5.24 4.85 1.74
CA ASP A 20 6.05 5.69 0.86
C ASP A 20 6.65 4.96 -0.36
N ALA A 21 6.77 3.63 -0.33
CA ALA A 21 7.21 2.87 -1.50
C ALA A 21 6.15 2.86 -2.62
N ALA A 22 4.87 2.83 -2.24
CA ALA A 22 3.72 2.90 -3.13
C ALA A 22 3.27 4.35 -3.39
N HIS A 23 3.10 5.13 -2.33
CA HIS A 23 2.46 6.45 -2.35
C HIS A 23 3.21 7.49 -1.49
N PRO A 24 4.40 7.93 -1.91
CA PRO A 24 5.12 8.98 -1.18
C PRO A 24 4.28 10.27 -1.18
N MET A 25 3.96 10.79 0.00
CA MET A 25 3.14 11.99 0.17
C MET A 25 3.96 13.22 0.52
N LEU A 26 3.50 14.41 0.14
CA LEU A 26 4.10 15.65 0.67
C LEU A 26 3.81 15.81 2.17
N GLN A 27 4.84 16.14 2.95
CA GLN A 27 4.79 16.14 4.42
C GLN A 27 3.74 17.09 5.03
N HIS A 28 3.37 18.15 4.32
CA HIS A 28 2.39 19.13 4.79
C HIS A 28 0.97 18.57 4.98
N LEU A 29 0.67 17.40 4.41
CA LEU A 29 -0.62 16.73 4.62
C LEU A 29 -0.63 15.94 5.93
N ALA A 30 0.54 15.61 6.48
CA ALA A 30 0.72 14.82 7.71
C ALA A 30 -0.04 13.48 7.73
N GLN A 31 -0.42 12.92 6.56
CA GLN A 31 -1.19 11.68 6.45
C GLN A 31 -0.38 10.46 6.02
N GLY A 32 0.89 10.60 5.59
CA GLY A 32 1.65 9.47 5.05
C GLY A 32 1.75 8.27 6.01
N ALA A 33 1.95 8.54 7.30
CA ALA A 33 1.97 7.50 8.32
C ALA A 33 0.58 6.85 8.54
N CYS A 34 -0.50 7.66 8.55
CA CYS A 34 -1.86 7.15 8.69
C CYS A 34 -2.23 6.23 7.52
N GLN A 35 -1.93 6.65 6.28
CA GLN A 35 -2.18 5.82 5.10
C GLN A 35 -1.36 4.53 5.11
N ALA A 36 -0.09 4.57 5.52
CA ALA A 36 0.71 3.36 5.64
C ALA A 36 0.13 2.36 6.68
N ILE A 37 -0.50 2.86 7.73
CA ILE A 37 -1.21 2.02 8.71
C ILE A 37 -2.48 1.42 8.11
N GLU A 38 -3.25 2.22 7.37
CA GLU A 38 -4.46 1.76 6.66
C GLU A 38 -4.12 0.66 5.65
N ASP A 39 -3.04 0.81 4.87
CA ASP A 39 -2.57 -0.23 3.93
C ASP A 39 -2.31 -1.55 4.65
N ALA A 40 -1.61 -1.51 5.79
CA ALA A 40 -1.24 -2.68 6.55
C ALA A 40 -2.46 -3.36 7.19
N HIS A 41 -3.41 -2.57 7.69
CA HIS A 41 -4.66 -3.06 8.24
C HIS A 41 -5.49 -3.78 7.17
N GLU A 42 -5.68 -3.15 6.01
CA GLU A 42 -6.46 -3.71 4.91
C GLU A 42 -5.81 -4.99 4.36
N LEU A 43 -4.48 -5.01 4.19
CA LEU A 43 -3.78 -6.21 3.75
C LEU A 43 -3.92 -7.37 4.75
N ALA A 44 -3.88 -7.07 6.06
CA ALA A 44 -4.08 -8.08 7.09
C ALA A 44 -5.53 -8.63 7.07
N GLU A 45 -6.54 -7.77 6.96
CA GLU A 45 -7.94 -8.20 6.89
C GLU A 45 -8.20 -9.08 5.66
N GLN A 46 -7.71 -8.67 4.48
CA GLN A 46 -7.93 -9.44 3.26
C GLN A 46 -7.18 -10.78 3.24
N SER A 47 -6.03 -10.85 3.93
CA SER A 47 -5.22 -12.07 4.02
C SER A 47 -5.59 -12.99 5.19
N ALA A 48 -6.52 -12.59 6.08
CA ALA A 48 -6.82 -13.29 7.33
C ALA A 48 -7.23 -14.77 7.14
N ALA A 49 -7.90 -15.09 6.03
CA ALA A 49 -8.29 -16.47 5.69
C ALA A 49 -7.19 -17.28 4.96
N GLY A 50 -5.99 -16.71 4.80
CA GLY A 50 -4.89 -17.29 4.01
C GLY A 50 -5.07 -17.13 2.49
N ASP A 51 -6.10 -16.42 2.04
CA ASP A 51 -6.37 -16.16 0.62
C ASP A 51 -5.52 -14.98 0.10
N TRP A 52 -4.23 -15.24 -0.05
CA TRP A 52 -3.28 -14.27 -0.60
C TRP A 52 -3.52 -13.95 -2.07
N GLY A 53 -4.24 -14.81 -2.81
CA GLY A 53 -4.58 -14.55 -4.20
C GLY A 53 -5.59 -13.41 -4.32
N ARG A 54 -6.59 -13.41 -3.45
CA ARG A 54 -7.54 -12.30 -3.29
C ARG A 54 -6.86 -11.07 -2.70
N ALA A 55 -6.11 -11.22 -1.60
CA ALA A 55 -5.52 -10.08 -0.89
C ALA A 55 -4.50 -9.30 -1.74
N LEU A 56 -3.91 -9.94 -2.74
CA LEU A 56 -2.95 -9.36 -3.67
C LEU A 56 -3.53 -9.28 -5.10
N ALA A 57 -4.85 -9.23 -5.25
CA ALA A 57 -5.45 -8.99 -6.55
C ALA A 57 -5.14 -7.56 -6.98
N ALA A 58 -4.42 -7.42 -8.09
CA ALA A 58 -3.99 -6.15 -8.68
C ALA A 58 -5.06 -5.55 -9.60
#